data_AF-A0A2N2B7T4-F1
#
_entry.id   AF-A0A2N2B7T4-F1
#
_cell.length_a   1.000
_cell.length_b   1.000
_cell.length_c   1.000
_cell.angle_alpha   90.00
_cell.angle_beta   90.00
_cell.angle_gamma   90.00
#
_symmetry.space_group_name_H-M   'P 1'
#
loop_
_entity.id
_entity.type
_entity.pdbx_description
1 polymer ?
#
loop_
_entity_poly.entity_id
_entity_poly.type
_entity_poly.pdbx_seq_one_letter_code
_entity_poly.pdbx_strand_id
1 'polypeptide(L)'
;MEVIEIKKKTLCSLRLEKELSQDALATMLGVSRKKIYRYENGLTIPSDEIKQQLGLIFYLSQDDLDEVIKNTVNAAKEKSQTYPCTISFRCTADMYSKIETNAKMANMTVGQYVRETYAGGQLVVLDGLKDFS
;
A
#
# COMPACT_ATOMS: atom_id res chain seq x y z
N MET A 1 -1.02 3.28 34.41
CA MET A 1 -1.75 4.05 33.38
C MET A 1 -1.92 3.13 32.20
N GLU A 2 -3.15 2.69 31.92
CA GLU A 2 -3.43 2.02 30.65
C GLU A 2 -3.35 3.08 29.56
N VAL A 3 -2.41 2.90 28.64
CA VAL A 3 -2.34 3.70 27.43
C VAL A 3 -3.43 3.17 26.51
N ILE A 4 -4.55 3.88 26.45
CA ILE A 4 -5.59 3.60 25.46
C ILE A 4 -5.02 4.04 24.11
N GLU A 5 -4.52 3.08 23.34
CA GLU A 5 -4.02 3.34 21.99
C GLU A 5 -5.20 3.72 21.09
N ILE A 6 -5.36 5.02 20.82
CA ILE A 6 -6.38 5.51 19.88
C ILE A 6 -5.90 5.19 18.47
N LYS A 7 -6.29 4.01 17.98
CA LYS A 7 -5.96 3.58 16.62
C LYS A 7 -6.76 4.44 15.63
N LYS A 8 -6.07 5.23 14.82
CA LYS A 8 -6.70 6.07 13.79
C LYS A 8 -7.49 5.21 12.80
N LYS A 9 -8.77 5.54 12.60
CA LYS A 9 -9.64 4.80 11.67
C LYS A 9 -9.29 5.11 10.22
N THR A 10 -9.32 4.07 9.38
CA THR A 10 -9.12 4.13 7.93
C THR A 10 -10.35 3.56 7.22
N LEU A 11 -10.47 3.80 5.91
CA LEU A 11 -11.56 3.21 5.12
C LEU A 11 -11.57 1.68 5.20
N CYS A 12 -10.38 1.06 5.19
CA CYS A 12 -10.26 -0.40 5.31
C CYS A 12 -10.76 -0.89 6.68
N SER A 13 -10.42 -0.20 7.77
CA SER A 13 -10.90 -0.61 9.10
C SER A 13 -12.41 -0.46 9.22
N LEU A 14 -13.01 0.64 8.72
CA LEU A 14 -14.46 0.81 8.70
C LEU A 14 -15.18 -0.27 7.91
N ARG A 15 -14.63 -0.67 6.75
CA ARG A 15 -15.19 -1.76 5.96
C ARG A 15 -15.17 -3.09 6.74
N LEU A 16 -14.06 -3.38 7.42
CA LEU A 16 -13.90 -4.60 8.21
C LEU A 16 -14.78 -4.59 9.47
N GLU A 17 -14.97 -3.45 10.12
CA GLU A 17 -15.91 -3.28 11.25
C GLU A 17 -17.36 -3.59 10.85
N LYS A 18 -17.71 -3.39 9.58
CA LYS A 18 -19.01 -3.75 9.00
C LYS A 18 -19.05 -5.15 8.38
N GLU A 19 -17.98 -5.94 8.52
CA GLU A 19 -17.83 -7.29 7.95
C GLU A 19 -18.01 -7.34 6.42
N LEU A 20 -17.70 -6.25 5.72
CA LEU A 20 -17.90 -6.14 4.28
C LEU A 20 -16.66 -6.59 3.50
N SER A 21 -16.86 -7.31 2.40
CA SER A 21 -15.81 -7.51 1.41
C SER A 21 -15.63 -6.25 0.54
N GLN A 22 -14.47 -6.13 -0.13
CA GLN A 22 -14.26 -5.02 -1.07
C GLN A 22 -15.27 -5.05 -2.23
N ASP A 23 -15.70 -6.23 -2.68
CA ASP A 23 -16.74 -6.37 -3.72
C ASP A 23 -18.12 -5.96 -3.22
N ALA A 24 -18.46 -6.26 -1.97
CA ALA A 24 -19.72 -5.86 -1.37
C ALA A 24 -19.81 -4.33 -1.28
N LEU A 25 -18.75 -3.68 -0.79
CA LEU A 25 -18.67 -2.21 -0.75
C LEU A 25 -18.69 -1.59 -2.15
N ALA A 26 -18.00 -2.20 -3.10
CA ALA A 26 -17.99 -1.76 -4.50
C ALA A 26 -19.39 -1.78 -5.10
N THR A 27 -20.13 -2.87 -4.88
CA THR A 27 -21.52 -3.04 -5.32
C THR A 27 -22.43 -1.97 -4.71
N MET A 28 -22.29 -1.70 -3.41
CA MET A 28 -23.08 -0.67 -2.73
C MET A 28 -22.83 0.75 -3.25
N LEU A 29 -21.59 1.05 -3.64
CA LEU A 29 -21.20 2.35 -4.19
C LEU A 29 -21.38 2.44 -5.73
N GLY A 30 -21.76 1.36 -6.40
CA GLY A 30 -21.84 1.33 -7.86
C GLY A 30 -20.48 1.54 -8.55
N VAL A 31 -19.38 1.15 -7.91
CA VAL A 31 -18.01 1.28 -8.43
C VAL A 31 -17.35 -0.09 -8.62
N SER A 32 -16.21 -0.13 -9.30
CA SER A 32 -15.43 -1.38 -9.41
C SER A 32 -14.67 -1.68 -8.12
N ARG A 33 -14.45 -2.97 -7.83
CA ARG A 33 -13.57 -3.42 -6.73
C ARG A 33 -12.20 -2.73 -6.74
N LYS A 34 -11.65 -2.50 -7.94
CA LYS A 34 -10.37 -1.81 -8.14
C LYS A 34 -10.41 -0.36 -7.61
N LYS A 35 -11.53 0.35 -7.75
CA LYS A 35 -11.70 1.69 -7.15
C LYS A 35 -11.66 1.62 -5.63
N ILE A 36 -12.38 0.67 -5.01
CA ILE A 36 -12.33 0.46 -3.55
C ILE A 36 -10.91 0.20 -3.07
N TYR A 37 -10.18 -0.69 -3.75
CA TYR A 37 -8.78 -0.95 -3.44
C TYR A 37 -7.94 0.35 -3.47
N ARG A 38 -8.13 1.20 -4.49
CA ARG A 38 -7.39 2.46 -4.59
C ARG A 38 -7.76 3.44 -3.47
N TYR A 39 -9.02 3.50 -3.07
CA TYR A 39 -9.47 4.34 -1.95
C TYR A 39 -8.86 3.86 -0.62
N GLU A 40 -8.93 2.56 -0.34
CA GLU A 40 -8.41 1.96 0.90
C GLU A 40 -6.89 2.04 1.04
N ASN A 41 -6.18 2.15 -0.09
CA ASN A 41 -4.72 2.29 -0.11
C ASN A 41 -4.28 3.75 -0.32
N GLY A 42 -5.19 4.72 -0.26
CA GLY A 42 -4.85 6.15 -0.40
C GLY A 42 -4.28 6.54 -1.78
N LEU A 43 -4.42 5.67 -2.79
CA LEU A 43 -3.92 5.90 -4.16
C LEU A 43 -4.80 6.87 -4.95
N THR A 44 -6.03 7.08 -4.50
CA THR A 44 -7.01 7.98 -5.12
C THR A 44 -7.98 8.46 -4.06
N ILE A 45 -8.34 9.73 -4.11
CA ILE A 45 -9.34 10.32 -3.21
C ILE A 45 -10.72 10.11 -3.84
N PRO A 46 -11.74 9.63 -3.10
CA PRO A 46 -13.11 9.53 -3.60
C PRO A 46 -13.68 10.90 -3.99
N SER A 47 -14.53 10.96 -5.02
CA SER A 47 -15.29 12.17 -5.36
C SER A 47 -16.33 12.48 -4.29
N ASP A 48 -16.84 13.72 -4.26
CA ASP A 48 -17.81 14.14 -3.24
C ASP A 48 -19.10 13.31 -3.26
N GLU A 49 -19.57 12.88 -4.43
CA GLU A 49 -20.70 11.94 -4.55
C GLU A 49 -20.42 10.61 -3.83
N ILE A 50 -19.23 10.02 -4.04
CA ILE A 50 -18.83 8.78 -3.38
C ILE A 50 -18.62 9.02 -1.88
N LYS A 51 -18.10 10.18 -1.48
CA LYS A 51 -17.96 10.54 -0.07
C LYS A 51 -19.32 10.58 0.62
N GLN A 52 -20.33 11.21 0.01
CA GLN A 52 -21.68 11.24 0.57
C GLN A 52 -22.23 9.82 0.75
N GLN A 53 -22.08 8.95 -0.25
CA GLN A 53 -22.51 7.55 -0.14
C GLN A 53 -21.75 6.78 0.95
N LEU A 54 -20.44 6.97 1.06
CA LEU A 54 -19.63 6.39 2.13
C LEU A 54 -20.08 6.87 3.51
N GLY A 55 -20.39 8.16 3.66
CA GLY A 55 -20.94 8.74 4.89
C GLY A 55 -22.26 8.07 5.30
N LEU A 56 -23.14 7.81 4.34
CA LEU A 56 -24.41 7.09 4.57
C LEU A 56 -24.19 5.62 4.97
N ILE A 57 -23.28 4.90 4.30
CA ILE A 57 -23.01 3.48 4.58
C ILE A 57 -22.36 3.30 5.97
N PHE A 58 -21.45 4.20 6.33
CA PHE A 58 -20.68 4.12 7.57
C PHE A 58 -21.27 4.96 8.71
N TYR A 59 -22.36 5.68 8.48
CA TYR A 59 -23.02 6.56 9.45
C TYR A 59 -22.07 7.62 10.01
N LEU A 60 -21.31 8.27 9.12
CA LEU A 60 -20.33 9.29 9.46
C LEU A 60 -20.77 10.66 8.94
N SER A 61 -20.40 11.71 9.67
CA SER A 61 -20.48 13.08 9.14
C SER A 61 -19.45 13.28 8.03
N GLN A 62 -19.63 14.35 7.25
CA GLN A 62 -18.68 14.69 6.19
C GLN A 62 -17.28 14.97 6.75
N ASP A 63 -17.20 15.66 7.89
CA ASP A 63 -15.95 15.99 8.56
C ASP A 63 -15.23 14.73 9.07
N ASP A 64 -15.97 13.81 9.71
CA ASP A 64 -15.43 12.53 10.18
C ASP A 64 -14.89 11.69 9.02
N LEU A 65 -15.61 11.66 7.89
CA LEU A 65 -15.19 10.92 6.71
C LEU A 65 -13.94 11.52 6.09
N ASP A 66 -13.85 12.84 5.98
CA ASP A 66 -12.65 13.51 5.47
C ASP A 66 -11.44 13.25 6.37
N GLU A 67 -11.63 13.18 7.69
CA GLU A 67 -10.57 12.78 8.62
C GLU A 67 -10.13 11.32 8.40
N VAL A 68 -11.07 10.40 8.20
CA VAL A 68 -10.76 8.99 7.87
C VAL A 68 -10.01 8.86 6.53
N ILE A 69 -10.38 9.65 5.52
CA ILE A 69 -9.68 9.68 4.23
C ILE A 69 -8.25 10.19 4.41
N LYS A 70 -8.05 11.28 5.16
CA LYS A 70 -6.72 11.81 5.50
C LYS A 70 -5.85 10.76 6.19
N ASN A 71 -6.41 10.06 7.18
CA ASN A 71 -5.73 8.98 7.89
C ASN A 71 -5.34 7.83 6.95
N THR A 72 -6.22 7.48 6.02
CA THR A 72 -5.95 6.43 5.01
C THR A 72 -4.78 6.81 4.09
N VAL A 73 -4.72 8.07 3.64
CA VAL A 73 -3.63 8.59 2.81
C VAL A 73 -2.31 8.64 3.59
N ASN A 74 -2.33 9.08 4.85
CA ASN A 74 -1.12 9.15 5.67
C ASN A 74 -0.55 7.75 5.95
N ALA A 75 -1.40 6.77 6.28
CA ALA A 75 -0.97 5.39 6.46
C ALA A 75 -0.33 4.79 5.19
N ALA A 76 -0.77 5.20 4.00
CA ALA A 76 -0.16 4.79 2.74
C ALA A 76 1.24 5.41 2.54
N LYS A 77 1.42 6.68 2.91
CA LYS A 77 2.72 7.37 2.88
C LYS A 77 3.71 6.75 3.86
N GLU A 78 3.27 6.48 5.09
CA GLU A 78 4.09 5.81 6.11
C GLU A 78 4.57 4.44 5.63
N LYS A 79 3.69 3.64 5.00
CA LYS A 79 4.07 2.36 4.37
C LYS A 79 5.12 2.56 3.28
N SER A 80 4.93 3.54 2.40
CA SER A 80 5.90 3.83 1.33
C SER A 80 7.27 4.28 1.87
N GLN A 81 7.31 4.92 3.03
CA GLN A 81 8.55 5.37 3.65
C GLN A 81 9.26 4.25 4.43
N THR A 82 8.51 3.24 4.90
CA THR A 82 9.04 2.14 5.70
C THR A 82 9.64 1.01 4.85
N TYR A 83 9.27 0.91 3.56
CA TYR A 83 9.93 0.00 2.62
C TYR A 83 10.92 0.79 1.75
N PRO A 84 12.25 0.63 1.95
CA PRO A 84 13.23 1.22 1.06
C PRO A 84 12.93 0.81 -0.38
N CYS A 85 12.99 1.81 -1.25
CA CYS A 85 12.62 1.81 -2.66
C CYS A 85 12.93 0.47 -3.35
N THR A 86 11.95 -0.43 -3.39
CA THR A 86 12.13 -1.76 -3.96
C THR A 86 12.08 -1.65 -5.48
N ILE A 87 13.26 -1.63 -6.12
CA ILE A 87 13.35 -1.65 -7.59
C ILE A 87 13.25 -3.09 -8.07
N SER A 88 12.14 -3.41 -8.72
CA SER A 88 11.89 -4.73 -9.29
C SER A 88 12.14 -4.71 -10.79
N PHE A 89 13.08 -5.51 -11.28
CA PHE A 89 13.35 -5.69 -12.70
C PHE A 89 13.53 -7.17 -13.02
N ARG A 90 13.21 -7.57 -14.26
CA ARG A 90 13.46 -8.93 -14.74
C ARG A 90 14.92 -9.00 -15.21
N CYS A 91 15.66 -10.00 -14.76
CA CYS A 91 17.01 -10.26 -15.25
C CYS A 91 17.25 -11.76 -15.44
N THR A 92 18.14 -12.10 -16.37
CA THR A 92 18.63 -13.48 -16.56
C THR A 92 19.46 -13.93 -15.35
N ALA A 93 19.57 -15.24 -15.12
CA ALA A 93 20.33 -15.81 -13.99
C ALA A 93 21.80 -15.31 -13.91
N ASP A 94 22.50 -15.19 -15.05
CA ASP A 94 23.87 -14.67 -15.08
C ASP A 94 23.97 -13.21 -14.59
N MET A 95 23.01 -12.38 -15.03
CA MET A 95 22.93 -10.98 -14.60
C MET A 95 22.58 -10.86 -13.12
N TYR A 96 21.75 -11.76 -12.59
CA TYR A 96 21.45 -11.85 -11.17
C TYR A 96 22.71 -12.11 -10.33
N SER A 97 23.52 -13.11 -10.70
CA SER A 97 24.76 -13.43 -9.98
C SER A 97 25.71 -12.23 -9.95
N LYS A 98 25.82 -11.48 -11.06
CA LYS A 98 26.63 -10.25 -11.13
C LYS A 98 26.10 -9.16 -10.20
N ILE A 99 24.79 -8.96 -10.15
CA ILE A 99 24.16 -7.97 -9.26
C ILE A 99 24.38 -8.34 -7.79
N GLU A 100 24.25 -9.63 -7.45
CA GLU A 100 24.49 -10.13 -6.09
C GLU A 100 25.96 -9.93 -5.67
N THR A 101 26.91 -10.28 -6.55
CA THR A 101 28.34 -10.06 -6.30
C THR A 101 28.64 -8.57 -6.10
N ASN A 102 28.13 -7.71 -7.00
CA ASN A 102 28.34 -6.26 -6.91
C ASN A 102 27.70 -5.66 -5.65
N ALA A 103 26.51 -6.11 -5.25
CA ALA A 103 25.85 -5.66 -4.03
C ALA A 103 26.63 -6.09 -2.77
N LYS A 104 27.15 -7.31 -2.73
CA LYS A 104 28.04 -7.78 -1.65
C LYS A 104 29.34 -6.97 -1.60
N MET A 105 29.95 -6.68 -2.74
CA MET A 105 31.15 -5.84 -2.83
C MET A 105 30.90 -4.39 -2.39
N ALA A 106 29.68 -3.88 -2.59
CA ALA A 106 29.25 -2.55 -2.17
C ALA A 106 28.73 -2.48 -0.72
N ASN A 107 28.80 -3.58 0.04
CA ASN A 107 28.30 -3.70 1.41
C ASN A 107 26.79 -3.39 1.54
N MET A 108 26.01 -3.72 0.49
CA MET A 108 24.57 -3.52 0.43
C MET A 108 23.81 -4.79 0.86
N THR A 109 22.70 -4.62 1.57
CA THR A 109 21.83 -5.73 1.98
C THR A 109 20.77 -6.00 0.89
N VAL A 110 20.98 -7.08 0.12
CA VAL A 110 19.97 -7.58 -0.83
C VAL A 110 18.88 -8.33 -0.04
N GLY A 111 17.63 -7.91 -0.19
CA GLY A 111 16.46 -8.49 0.45
C GLY A 111 16.07 -9.88 -0.10
N GLN A 112 14.97 -10.42 0.43
CA GLN A 112 14.53 -11.80 0.16
C GLN A 112 13.99 -12.04 -1.26
N TYR A 113 14.38 -13.21 -1.77
CA TYR A 113 13.97 -13.84 -3.03
C TYR A 113 12.44 -13.97 -3.20
N VAL A 114 11.89 -13.38 -4.26
CA VAL A 114 10.46 -13.51 -4.62
C VAL A 114 10.32 -14.32 -5.91
N ARG A 115 10.62 -15.63 -5.80
CA ARG A 115 10.34 -16.72 -6.77
C ARG A 115 11.05 -16.68 -8.13
N GLU A 116 11.44 -17.88 -8.57
CA GLU A 116 11.79 -18.20 -9.94
C GLU A 116 10.54 -18.07 -10.82
N THR A 117 10.59 -17.23 -11.86
CA THR A 117 9.68 -17.35 -12.99
C THR A 117 10.49 -17.55 -14.26
N TYR A 118 9.92 -18.29 -15.22
CA TYR A 118 10.51 -18.94 -16.39
C TYR A 118 11.45 -18.11 -17.32
N ALA A 119 11.76 -16.84 -17.00
CA ALA A 119 12.72 -16.00 -17.75
C ALA A 119 13.42 -14.91 -16.91
N GLY A 120 13.38 -14.97 -15.57
CA GLY A 120 14.10 -14.04 -14.69
C GLY A 120 13.49 -13.85 -13.31
N GLY A 121 14.32 -13.42 -12.37
CA GLY A 121 13.96 -13.18 -10.96
C GLY A 121 13.68 -11.71 -10.65
N GLN A 122 13.02 -11.45 -9.53
CA GLN A 122 12.79 -10.12 -8.94
C GLN A 122 13.75 -9.90 -7.77
N LEU A 123 14.48 -8.78 -7.77
CA LEU A 123 15.43 -8.42 -6.71
C LEU A 123 14.86 -7.30 -5.84
N VAL A 124 15.02 -7.39 -4.52
CA VAL A 124 14.59 -6.37 -3.55
C VAL A 124 15.86 -5.78 -2.95
N VAL A 125 16.16 -4.50 -3.16
CA VAL A 125 17.30 -3.81 -2.52
C VAL A 125 16.77 -3.08 -1.30
N LEU A 126 17.28 -3.41 -0.11
CA LEU A 126 16.73 -2.88 1.15
C LEU A 126 17.57 -1.80 1.83
N ASP A 127 18.77 -1.46 1.33
CA ASP A 127 19.44 -0.24 1.80
C ASP A 127 20.61 0.20 0.90
N GLY A 128 20.86 1.51 0.83
CA GLY A 128 22.13 2.05 0.35
C GLY A 128 22.27 2.44 -1.14
N LEU A 129 21.17 2.60 -1.91
CA LEU A 129 21.29 3.23 -3.22
C LEU A 129 21.66 4.71 -3.02
N LYS A 130 22.94 5.06 -3.23
CA LYS A 130 23.30 6.46 -3.49
C LYS A 130 22.47 6.91 -4.69
N ASP A 131 21.89 8.11 -4.57
CA ASP A 131 21.11 8.74 -5.63
C ASP A 131 21.81 8.52 -6.97
N PHE A 132 21.04 8.06 -7.96
CA PHE A 132 21.50 8.01 -9.34
C PHE A 132 21.61 9.46 -9.83
N SER A 133 22.74 10.10 -9.54
CA SER A 133 23.14 11.39 -10.14
C SER A 133 23.82 11.16 -11.48
#